data_AF-A0A239HNF3-F1
#
_entry.id   AF-A0A239HNF3-F1
#
_cell.length_a   1.000
_cell.length_b   1.000
_cell.length_c   1.000
_cell.angle_alpha   90.00
_cell.angle_beta   90.00
_cell.angle_gamma   90.00
#
_symmetry.space_group_name_H-M   'P 1'
#
loop_
_entity.id
_entity.type
_entity.pdbx_description
1 polymer ?
#
loop_
_entity_poly.entity_id
_entity_poly.type
_entity_poly.pdbx_seq_one_letter_code
_entity_poly.pdbx_strand_id
1 'polypeptide(L)'
;MTKRGLVERARRAAGLTQGELARRAHTSRPTLSAYENGHKSPSLETLERLLGEAGFDVEAVPRVEFVDVPGARGRVFRVPTSLPRLAVADALATVVLPLDLNWSSLGQEFRLADRVERARLYEIVLREGRPEDVLRYIDGVLLVDVWPELVVPRDVRAAWESVVDELTSDT
;
A
#
# COMPACT_ATOMS: atom_id res chain seq x y z
N MET A 1 5.41 4.35 -19.02
CA MET A 1 5.83 2.95 -18.76
C MET A 1 4.61 2.05 -18.89
N THR A 2 4.57 1.15 -19.88
CA THR A 2 3.44 0.23 -20.06
C THR A 2 3.36 -0.67 -18.84
N LYS A 3 2.23 -0.65 -18.14
CA LYS A 3 1.99 -1.45 -16.93
C LYS A 3 2.05 -2.93 -17.33
N ARG A 4 3.14 -3.64 -16.99
CA ARG A 4 3.29 -5.08 -17.27
C ARG A 4 2.09 -5.83 -16.70
N GLY A 5 1.53 -6.80 -17.44
CA GLY A 5 0.38 -7.59 -16.98
C GLY A 5 0.68 -8.40 -15.71
N LEU A 6 -0.35 -8.72 -14.92
CA LEU A 6 -0.20 -9.43 -13.64
C LEU A 6 0.56 -10.75 -13.79
N VAL A 7 0.20 -11.54 -14.82
CA VAL A 7 0.86 -12.82 -15.17
C VAL A 7 2.34 -12.64 -15.47
N GLU A 8 2.71 -11.61 -16.25
CA GLU A 8 4.11 -11.36 -16.60
C GLU A 8 4.94 -11.02 -15.35
N ARG A 9 4.37 -10.22 -14.44
CA ARG A 9 5.06 -9.83 -13.19
C ARG A 9 5.29 -11.04 -12.29
N ALA A 10 4.25 -11.83 -12.05
CA ALA A 10 4.33 -13.05 -11.23
C ALA A 10 5.37 -14.03 -11.79
N ARG A 11 5.31 -14.29 -13.11
CA ARG A 11 6.26 -15.16 -13.80
C ARG A 11 7.72 -14.71 -13.61
N ARG A 12 7.98 -13.42 -13.79
CA ARG A 12 9.34 -12.86 -13.65
C ARG A 12 9.83 -12.93 -12.21
N ALA A 13 8.97 -12.65 -11.24
CA ALA A 13 9.31 -12.75 -9.82
C ALA A 13 9.66 -14.20 -9.42
N ALA A 14 8.99 -15.19 -10.03
CA ALA A 14 9.31 -16.60 -9.87
C ALA A 14 10.51 -17.10 -10.70
N GLY A 15 11.17 -16.23 -11.48
CA GLY A 15 12.31 -16.61 -12.33
C GLY A 15 11.95 -17.54 -13.51
N LEU A 16 10.67 -17.63 -13.89
CA LEU A 16 10.20 -18.58 -14.91
C LEU A 16 10.24 -17.97 -16.32
N THR A 17 10.53 -18.79 -17.33
CA THR A 17 10.32 -18.41 -18.74
C THR A 17 8.84 -18.56 -19.12
N GLN A 18 8.41 -17.92 -20.22
CA GLN A 18 7.04 -18.11 -20.72
C GLN A 18 6.75 -19.59 -21.03
N GLY A 19 7.71 -20.33 -21.57
CA GLY A 19 7.53 -21.76 -21.86
C GLY A 19 7.36 -22.59 -20.59
N GLU A 20 8.13 -22.26 -19.56
CA GLU A 20 8.08 -22.96 -18.28
C GLU A 20 6.74 -22.74 -17.55
N LEU A 21 6.29 -21.49 -17.43
CA LEU A 21 4.99 -21.21 -16.81
C LEU A 21 3.84 -21.80 -17.63
N ALA A 22 3.91 -21.73 -18.96
CA ALA A 22 2.88 -22.32 -19.81
C ALA A 22 2.76 -23.83 -19.60
N ARG A 23 3.90 -24.54 -19.51
CA ARG A 23 3.95 -25.98 -19.25
C ARG A 23 3.36 -26.34 -17.89
N ARG A 24 3.73 -25.62 -16.84
CA ARG A 24 3.21 -25.81 -15.47
C ARG A 24 1.71 -25.57 -15.42
N ALA A 25 1.28 -24.44 -15.97
CA ALA A 25 -0.11 -24.03 -16.02
C ALA A 25 -0.84 -24.62 -17.24
N HIS A 26 -0.53 -25.84 -17.67
CA HIS A 26 -1.28 -26.58 -18.71
C HIS A 26 -1.81 -25.73 -19.88
N THR A 27 -0.99 -24.82 -20.42
CA THR A 27 -1.33 -23.91 -21.51
C THR A 27 -0.18 -23.85 -22.52
N SER A 28 -0.38 -23.13 -23.63
CA SER A 28 0.65 -22.99 -24.65
C SER A 28 1.46 -21.71 -24.43
N ARG A 29 2.76 -21.72 -24.80
CA ARG A 29 3.59 -20.50 -24.78
C ARG A 29 2.97 -19.36 -25.61
N PRO A 30 2.44 -19.59 -26.84
CA PRO A 30 1.71 -18.54 -27.57
C PRO A 30 0.48 -18.01 -26.83
N THR A 31 -0.30 -18.89 -26.18
CA THR A 31 -1.46 -18.48 -25.37
C THR A 31 -1.04 -17.61 -24.18
N LEU A 32 0.00 -18.02 -23.45
CA LEU A 32 0.55 -17.24 -22.35
C LEU A 32 1.07 -15.89 -22.83
N SER A 33 1.79 -15.86 -23.96
CA SER A 33 2.25 -14.61 -24.57
C SER A 33 1.09 -13.69 -24.95
N ALA A 34 -0.02 -14.24 -25.46
CA ALA A 34 -1.21 -13.44 -25.75
C ALA A 34 -1.84 -12.85 -24.47
N TYR A 35 -1.84 -13.58 -23.36
CA TYR A 35 -2.26 -13.05 -22.05
C TYR A 35 -1.33 -11.95 -21.54
N GLU A 36 -0.01 -12.14 -21.58
CA GLU A 36 0.96 -11.16 -21.07
C GLU A 36 0.95 -9.84 -21.86
N ASN A 37 0.70 -9.90 -23.17
CA ASN A 37 0.60 -8.72 -24.03
C ASN A 37 -0.81 -8.12 -24.10
N GLY A 38 -1.79 -8.69 -23.39
CA GLY A 38 -3.18 -8.19 -23.38
C GLY A 38 -3.96 -8.45 -24.67
N HIS A 39 -3.43 -9.25 -25.60
CA HIS A 39 -4.15 -9.66 -26.82
C HIS A 39 -5.29 -10.64 -26.51
N LYS A 40 -5.22 -11.34 -25.38
CA LYS A 40 -6.28 -12.18 -24.85
C LYS A 40 -6.42 -11.94 -23.35
N SER A 41 -7.64 -12.02 -22.83
CA SER A 41 -7.89 -12.01 -21.39
C SER A 41 -8.09 -13.45 -20.90
N PRO A 42 -7.35 -13.91 -19.87
CA PRO A 42 -7.63 -15.20 -19.23
C PRO A 42 -8.96 -15.14 -18.44
N SER A 43 -9.63 -16.28 -18.27
CA SER A 43 -10.69 -16.40 -17.25
C SER A 43 -10.08 -16.26 -15.84
N LEU A 44 -10.90 -15.98 -14.83
CA LEU A 44 -10.43 -15.95 -13.43
C LEU A 44 -9.75 -17.28 -13.05
N GLU A 45 -10.37 -18.41 -13.36
CA GLU A 45 -9.80 -19.75 -13.15
C GLU A 45 -8.42 -19.93 -13.83
N THR A 46 -8.29 -19.45 -15.07
CA THR A 46 -6.99 -19.52 -15.78
C THR A 46 -5.95 -18.62 -15.13
N LEU A 47 -6.36 -17.44 -14.66
CA LEU A 47 -5.49 -16.50 -13.98
C LEU A 47 -5.01 -17.06 -12.63
N GLU A 48 -5.92 -17.56 -11.80
CA GLU A 48 -5.62 -18.20 -10.51
C GLU A 48 -4.64 -19.35 -10.70
N ARG A 49 -4.89 -20.23 -11.68
CA ARG A 49 -3.97 -21.32 -11.99
C ARG A 49 -2.60 -20.84 -12.45
N LEU A 50 -2.53 -19.81 -13.29
CA LEU A 50 -1.25 -19.22 -13.73
C LEU A 50 -0.47 -18.61 -12.58
N LEU A 51 -1.14 -17.95 -11.64
CA LEU A 51 -0.51 -17.34 -10.49
C LEU A 51 -0.08 -18.39 -9.46
N GLY A 52 -0.91 -19.39 -9.20
CA GLY A 52 -0.58 -20.51 -8.31
C GLY A 52 0.65 -21.28 -8.76
N GLU A 53 0.78 -21.57 -10.06
CA GLU A 53 1.97 -22.23 -10.63
C GLU A 53 3.25 -21.35 -10.60
N ALA A 54 3.08 -20.04 -10.42
CA ALA A 54 4.15 -19.09 -10.17
C ALA A 54 4.40 -18.85 -8.66
N GLY A 55 3.66 -19.50 -7.76
CA GLY A 55 3.79 -19.35 -6.31
C GLY A 55 3.09 -18.11 -5.74
N PHE A 56 2.02 -17.63 -6.38
CA PHE A 56 1.23 -16.48 -5.97
C PHE A 56 -0.25 -16.84 -5.81
N ASP A 57 -0.86 -16.32 -4.75
CA ASP A 57 -2.31 -16.36 -4.57
C ASP A 57 -2.98 -15.11 -5.17
N VAL A 58 -4.27 -15.23 -5.49
CA VAL A 58 -5.13 -14.09 -5.84
C VAL A 58 -5.87 -13.65 -4.59
N GLU A 59 -5.56 -12.44 -4.13
CA GLU A 59 -6.22 -11.83 -2.98
C GLU A 59 -6.97 -10.57 -3.41
N ALA A 60 -8.21 -10.44 -2.94
CA ALA A 60 -8.96 -9.20 -3.07
C ALA A 60 -8.52 -8.23 -1.96
N VAL A 61 -7.78 -7.19 -2.33
CA VAL A 61 -7.37 -6.14 -1.40
C VAL A 61 -8.33 -4.95 -1.46
N PRO A 62 -8.64 -4.29 -0.33
CA PRO A 62 -9.41 -3.06 -0.32
C PRO A 62 -8.77 -2.01 -1.23
N ARG A 63 -9.60 -1.27 -1.95
CA ARG A 63 -9.15 -0.08 -2.67
C ARG A 63 -9.12 1.08 -1.68
N VAL A 64 -7.93 1.59 -1.42
CA VAL A 64 -7.76 2.82 -0.62
C VAL A 64 -8.14 4.02 -1.49
N GLU A 65 -9.28 4.62 -1.18
CA GLU A 65 -9.70 5.92 -1.71
C GLU A 65 -9.58 6.98 -0.61
N PHE A 66 -9.68 8.25 -0.95
CA PHE A 66 -9.59 9.35 0.03
C PHE A 66 -10.85 10.19 -0.01
N VAL A 67 -11.40 10.45 1.17
CA VAL A 67 -12.59 11.26 1.37
C VAL A 67 -12.27 12.54 2.14
N ASP A 68 -13.06 13.57 1.89
CA ASP A 68 -13.00 14.85 2.59
C ASP A 68 -13.79 14.76 3.89
N VAL A 69 -13.10 14.85 5.03
CA VAL A 69 -13.68 14.88 6.37
C VAL A 69 -13.64 16.31 6.92
N PRO A 70 -14.79 16.94 7.20
CA PRO A 70 -14.83 18.28 7.76
C PRO A 70 -14.18 18.33 9.14
N GLY A 71 -13.25 19.27 9.32
CA GLY A 71 -12.58 19.57 10.57
C GLY A 71 -13.07 20.86 11.22
N ALA A 72 -12.44 21.23 12.33
CA ALA A 72 -12.74 22.49 13.01
C ALA A 72 -12.33 23.70 12.15
N ARG A 73 -13.05 24.83 12.32
CA ARG A 73 -12.74 26.12 11.69
C ARG A 73 -12.62 26.07 10.15
N GLY A 74 -13.41 25.20 9.49
CA GLY A 74 -13.44 25.09 8.03
C GLY A 74 -12.24 24.33 7.43
N ARG A 75 -11.40 23.69 8.25
CA ARG A 75 -10.38 22.75 7.74
C ARG A 75 -11.06 21.53 7.16
N VAL A 76 -10.42 20.91 6.16
CA VAL A 76 -10.84 19.64 5.56
C VAL A 76 -9.67 18.68 5.62
N PHE A 77 -9.90 17.47 6.11
CA PHE A 77 -8.91 16.41 6.15
C PHE A 77 -9.18 15.40 5.04
N ARG A 78 -8.12 14.95 4.37
CA ARG A 78 -8.19 13.86 3.39
C ARG A 78 -7.85 12.56 4.10
N VAL A 79 -8.85 11.76 4.40
CA VAL A 79 -8.71 10.52 5.19
C VAL A 79 -8.93 9.32 4.26
N PRO A 80 -8.13 8.25 4.36
CA PRO A 80 -8.34 7.07 3.55
C PRO A 80 -9.62 6.33 3.93
N THR A 81 -10.26 5.64 2.99
CA THR A 81 -11.44 4.79 3.22
C THR A 81 -11.11 3.45 3.90
N SER A 82 -9.83 3.08 3.93
CA SER A 82 -9.27 1.93 4.65
C SER A 82 -7.78 2.20 4.88
N LEU A 83 -7.20 1.77 5.99
CA LEU A 83 -5.78 2.07 6.20
C LEU A 83 -4.90 1.32 5.18
N PRO A 84 -3.91 1.99 4.58
CA PRO A 84 -2.99 1.37 3.64
C PRO A 84 -2.14 0.27 4.30
N ARG A 85 -1.75 -0.74 3.50
CA ARG A 85 -0.77 -1.76 3.86
C ARG A 85 0.47 -1.55 3.02
N LEU A 86 1.61 -1.32 3.66
CA LEU A 86 2.89 -1.19 2.97
C LEU A 86 3.59 -2.53 2.88
N ALA A 87 4.48 -2.67 1.89
CA ALA A 87 5.42 -3.78 1.91
C ALA A 87 6.30 -3.66 3.17
N VAL A 88 6.64 -4.80 3.81
CA VAL A 88 7.41 -4.81 5.07
C VAL A 88 8.71 -4.00 4.96
N ALA A 89 9.38 -4.09 3.81
CA ALA A 89 10.62 -3.34 3.56
C ALA A 89 10.40 -1.81 3.60
N ASP A 90 9.27 -1.33 3.10
CA ASP A 90 8.92 0.10 3.10
C ASP A 90 8.40 0.54 4.48
N ALA A 91 7.58 -0.29 5.13
CA ALA A 91 7.01 -0.04 6.46
C ALA A 91 8.09 0.11 7.56
N LEU A 92 9.26 -0.50 7.36
CA LEU A 92 10.38 -0.52 8.31
C LEU A 92 11.63 0.19 7.77
N ALA A 93 11.51 0.89 6.64
CA ALA A 93 12.63 1.57 5.99
C ALA A 93 13.21 2.72 6.83
N THR A 94 14.44 3.10 6.51
CA THR A 94 14.95 4.43 6.87
C THR A 94 14.63 5.40 5.74
N VAL A 95 13.92 6.48 6.05
CA VAL A 95 13.42 7.43 5.05
C VAL A 95 13.79 8.86 5.42
N VAL A 96 13.90 9.72 4.41
CA VAL A 96 14.01 11.17 4.57
C VAL A 96 12.73 11.77 4.00
N LEU A 97 12.02 12.56 4.80
CA LEU A 97 10.83 13.25 4.35
C LEU A 97 11.20 14.37 3.35
N PRO A 98 10.39 14.58 2.30
CA PRO A 98 10.59 15.69 1.39
C PRO A 98 10.36 17.04 2.11
N LEU A 99 10.95 18.11 1.57
CA LEU A 99 10.99 19.43 2.22
C LEU A 99 9.59 20.01 2.45
N ASP A 100 8.61 19.70 1.61
CA ASP A 100 7.22 20.12 1.76
C ASP A 100 6.54 19.51 2.99
N LEU A 101 6.96 18.30 3.41
CA LEU A 101 6.50 17.65 4.64
C LEU A 101 7.30 18.03 5.88
N ASN A 102 8.62 18.22 5.73
CA ASN A 102 9.52 18.48 6.86
C ASN A 102 10.41 19.70 6.61
N TRP A 103 9.79 20.88 6.66
CA TRP A 103 10.47 22.16 6.42
C TRP A 103 11.41 22.58 7.56
N SER A 104 11.24 22.05 8.77
CA SER A 104 12.01 22.44 9.97
C SER A 104 13.30 21.63 10.17
N SER A 105 13.35 20.39 9.69
CA SER A 105 14.48 19.47 9.89
C SER A 105 14.90 18.80 8.58
N LEU A 106 15.46 19.61 7.68
CA LEU A 106 15.96 19.16 6.38
C LEU A 106 16.97 18.02 6.51
N GLY A 107 16.77 16.95 5.73
CA GLY A 107 17.68 15.81 5.69
C GLY A 107 17.63 14.91 6.92
N GLN A 108 16.70 15.15 7.86
CA GLN A 108 16.49 14.24 8.98
C GLN A 108 16.04 12.87 8.45
N GLU A 109 16.80 11.86 8.82
CA GLU A 109 16.44 10.46 8.64
C GLU A 109 15.47 10.03 9.74
N PHE A 110 14.46 9.25 9.34
CA PHE A 110 13.53 8.56 10.22
C PHE A 110 13.66 7.07 9.97
N ARG A 111 14.03 6.30 10.99
CA ARG A 111 14.02 4.85 10.98
C ARG A 111 12.63 4.37 11.35
N LEU A 112 11.83 3.97 10.37
CA LEU A 112 10.47 3.49 10.61
C LEU A 112 10.44 2.18 11.40
N ALA A 113 11.55 1.43 11.44
CA ALA A 113 11.70 0.30 12.35
C ALA A 113 11.72 0.72 13.83
N ASP A 114 12.21 1.92 14.15
CA ASP A 114 12.15 2.47 15.50
C ASP A 114 10.75 3.03 15.78
N ARG A 115 10.14 2.59 16.88
CA ARG A 115 8.75 2.91 17.19
C ARG A 115 8.54 4.40 17.49
N VAL A 116 9.49 5.06 18.13
CA VAL A 116 9.40 6.48 18.50
C VAL A 116 9.63 7.35 17.27
N GLU A 117 10.61 7.03 16.45
CA GLU A 117 10.84 7.73 15.18
C GLU A 117 9.66 7.55 14.21
N ARG A 118 9.09 6.34 14.12
CA ARG A 118 7.88 6.07 13.34
C ARG A 118 6.69 6.89 13.81
N ALA A 119 6.43 6.94 15.12
CA ALA A 119 5.34 7.74 15.69
C ALA A 119 5.48 9.22 15.31
N ARG A 120 6.68 9.79 15.43
CA ARG A 120 6.96 11.18 15.02
C ARG A 120 6.72 11.40 13.53
N LEU A 121 7.16 10.48 12.69
CA LEU A 121 6.92 10.59 11.25
C LEU A 121 5.43 10.53 10.94
N TYR A 122 4.69 9.63 11.59
CA TYR A 122 3.25 9.49 11.39
C TYR A 122 2.51 10.76 11.83
N GLU A 123 2.89 11.38 12.95
CA GLU A 123 2.34 12.69 13.36
C GLU A 123 2.51 13.76 12.30
N ILE A 124 3.68 13.82 11.63
CA ILE A 124 3.93 14.77 10.55
C ILE A 124 3.00 14.49 9.37
N VAL A 125 2.93 13.23 8.91
CA VAL A 125 2.14 12.84 7.74
C VAL A 125 0.64 13.03 7.99
N LEU A 126 0.14 12.69 9.18
CA LEU A 126 -1.27 12.86 9.54
C LEU A 126 -1.69 14.34 9.61
N ARG A 127 -0.76 15.23 9.96
CA ARG A 127 -1.04 16.66 10.14
C ARG A 127 -0.91 17.46 8.85
N GLU A 128 0.13 17.19 8.09
CA GLU A 128 0.58 18.03 6.97
C GLU A 128 0.61 17.27 5.63
N GLY A 129 0.45 15.95 5.64
CA GLY A 129 0.60 15.10 4.46
C GLY A 129 -0.60 15.07 3.53
N ARG A 130 -0.31 14.78 2.27
CA ARG A 130 -1.29 14.55 1.19
C ARG A 130 -1.60 13.04 1.07
N PRO A 131 -2.65 12.66 0.32
CA PRO A 131 -2.96 11.25 0.07
C PRO A 131 -1.76 10.40 -0.38
N GLU A 132 -0.91 10.93 -1.26
CA GLU A 132 0.31 10.27 -1.72
C GLU A 132 1.33 10.03 -0.61
N ASP A 133 1.39 10.90 0.39
CA ASP A 133 2.29 10.78 1.54
C ASP A 133 1.77 9.71 2.51
N VAL A 134 0.45 9.68 2.74
CA VAL A 134 -0.21 8.61 3.49
C VAL A 134 0.08 7.25 2.87
N LEU A 135 -0.12 7.11 1.55
CA LEU A 135 0.14 5.86 0.83
C LEU A 135 1.62 5.47 0.77
N ARG A 136 2.53 6.40 1.03
CA ARG A 136 3.97 6.17 0.97
C ARG A 136 4.56 5.81 2.32
N TYR A 137 4.04 6.39 3.40
CA TYR A 137 4.68 6.34 4.71
C TYR A 137 3.85 5.69 5.80
N ILE A 138 2.53 5.65 5.68
CA ILE A 138 1.67 5.07 6.70
C ILE A 138 1.42 3.59 6.38
N ASP A 139 1.81 2.72 7.29
CA ASP A 139 1.29 1.36 7.37
C ASP A 139 0.20 1.26 8.44
N GLY A 140 -0.97 0.75 8.07
CA GLY A 140 -2.18 0.75 8.89
C GLY A 140 -2.08 -0.04 10.19
N VAL A 141 -1.46 -1.22 10.17
CA VAL A 141 -1.29 -2.02 11.40
C VAL A 141 -0.32 -1.31 12.34
N LEU A 142 0.78 -0.78 11.81
CA LEU A 142 1.73 -0.02 12.62
C LEU A 142 1.14 1.30 13.11
N LEU A 143 0.19 1.91 12.38
CA LEU A 143 -0.52 3.11 12.81
C LEU A 143 -1.42 2.80 13.99
N VAL A 144 -2.22 1.73 13.91
CA VAL A 144 -3.07 1.26 15.01
C VAL A 144 -2.23 1.01 16.28
N ASP A 145 -1.06 0.36 16.16
CA ASP A 145 -0.15 0.10 17.29
C ASP A 145 0.33 1.37 18.01
N VAL A 146 0.60 2.45 17.27
CA VAL A 146 1.10 3.71 17.85
C VAL A 146 -0.01 4.75 18.10
N TRP A 147 -1.22 4.52 17.58
CA TRP A 147 -2.33 5.48 17.59
C TRP A 147 -2.65 6.07 18.97
N PRO A 148 -2.68 5.29 20.07
CA PRO A 148 -2.95 5.83 21.41
C PRO A 148 -1.90 6.82 21.91
N GLU A 149 -0.67 6.74 21.38
CA GLU A 149 0.48 7.54 21.82
C GLU A 149 0.73 8.76 20.94
N LEU A 150 0.15 8.82 19.74
CA LEU A 150 0.38 9.93 18.82
C LEU A 150 -0.11 11.26 19.38
N VAL A 151 0.75 12.28 19.32
CA VAL A 151 0.44 13.66 19.70
C VAL A 151 0.00 14.43 18.46
N VAL A 152 -1.26 14.20 18.05
CA VAL A 152 -1.90 14.92 16.95
C VAL A 152 -3.01 15.87 17.45
N PRO A 153 -3.30 16.96 16.72
CA PRO A 153 -4.46 17.81 17.00
C PRO A 153 -5.76 17.02 17.13
N ARG A 154 -6.68 17.45 18.01
CA ARG A 154 -7.94 16.73 18.28
C ARG A 154 -8.82 16.56 17.04
N ASP A 155 -8.81 17.53 16.13
CA ASP A 155 -9.55 17.50 14.87
C ASP A 155 -8.96 16.48 13.88
N VAL A 156 -7.62 16.35 13.83
CA VAL A 156 -6.95 15.26 13.10
C VAL A 156 -7.30 13.91 13.70
N ARG A 157 -7.22 13.78 15.04
CA ARG A 157 -7.57 12.53 15.74
C ARG A 157 -9.00 12.10 15.42
N ALA A 158 -9.97 12.99 15.58
CA ALA A 158 -11.38 12.71 15.31
C ALA A 158 -11.64 12.35 13.84
N ALA A 159 -10.95 13.00 12.90
CA ALA A 159 -11.12 12.71 11.47
C ALA A 159 -10.64 11.31 11.06
N TRP A 160 -9.62 10.79 11.74
CA TRP A 160 -9.02 9.49 11.44
C TRP A 160 -9.53 8.34 12.34
N GLU A 161 -10.21 8.66 13.44
CA GLU A 161 -10.63 7.68 14.45
C GLU A 161 -11.49 6.55 13.85
N SER A 162 -12.43 6.87 12.96
CA SER A 162 -13.30 5.86 12.34
C SER A 162 -12.51 4.82 11.53
N VAL A 163 -11.56 5.24 10.69
CA VAL A 163 -10.79 4.32 9.85
C VAL A 163 -9.76 3.52 10.66
N VAL A 164 -9.31 4.05 11.80
CA VAL A 164 -8.43 3.33 12.73
C VAL A 164 -9.22 2.28 13.51
N ASP A 165 -10.41 2.63 14.00
CA ASP A 165 -11.28 1.74 14.78
C ASP A 165 -11.85 0.60 13.92
N GLU A 166 -12.19 0.87 12.65
CA GLU A 166 -12.67 -0.15 11.70
C GLU A 166 -11.70 -1.33 11.59
N LEU A 167 -10.39 -1.08 11.51
CA LEU A 167 -9.38 -2.15 11.45
C LEU A 167 -9.25 -2.96 12.73
N THR A 168 -9.58 -2.37 13.87
CA THR A 168 -9.60 -3.08 15.16
C THR A 168 -10.91 -3.85 15.39
N SER A 169 -11.95 -3.56 14.60
CA SER A 169 -13.27 -4.16 14.73
C SER A 169 -13.45 -5.45 13.90
N ASP A 170 -12.52 -5.75 13.00
CA ASP A 170 -12.54 -6.90 12.09
C ASP A 170 -11.89 -8.18 12.68
N THR A 171 -11.84 -8.31 14.01
CA THR A 171 -11.39 -9.51 14.75
C THR A 171 -12.54 -10.14 15.54
#